data_AF-A0A363SI21-F1
#
_entry.id   AF-A0A363SI21-F1
#
_cell.length_a   1.000
_cell.length_b   1.000
_cell.length_c   1.000
_cell.angle_alpha   90.00
_cell.angle_beta   90.00
_cell.angle_gamma   90.00
#
_symmetry.space_group_name_H-M   'P 1'
#
loop_
_entity.id
_entity.type
_entity.pdbx_description
1 polymer ?
#
loop_
_entity_poly.entity_id
_entity_poly.type
_entity_poly.pdbx_seq_one_letter_code
_entity_poly.pdbx_strand_id
1 'polypeptide(L)'
;MAIPLRLFLPASSAALLALAFVAAPHSCAWGLATYFWTGVVLIVGNAVATFALLRGRTTARRVLLAGLAALVVGSVWLAGLFAANFQLLCRLF
;
A
#
# COMPACT_ATOMS: atom_id res chain seq x y z
N MET A 1 10.49 -4.29 20.05
CA MET A 1 10.74 -3.83 18.66
C MET A 1 9.44 -3.60 17.90
N ALA A 2 8.62 -2.62 18.28
CA ALA A 2 7.41 -2.20 17.56
C ALA A 2 7.59 -0.84 16.84
N ILE A 3 8.74 -0.19 17.07
CA ILE A 3 9.11 1.13 16.56
C ILE A 3 9.27 1.16 15.02
N PRO A 4 9.92 0.17 14.36
CA PRO A 4 10.09 0.25 12.91
C PRO A 4 8.76 0.15 12.17
N LEU A 5 7.82 -0.68 12.66
CA LEU A 5 6.50 -0.86 12.04
C LEU A 5 5.63 0.41 12.12
N ARG A 6 5.77 1.19 13.20
CA ARG A 6 5.00 2.44 13.42
C ARG A 6 5.40 3.57 12.48
N LEU A 7 6.66 3.62 12.06
CA LEU A 7 7.16 4.60 11.09
C LEU A 7 6.96 4.14 9.64
N PHE A 8 7.03 2.83 9.40
CA PHE A 8 6.90 2.28 8.05
C PHE A 8 5.51 2.49 7.45
N LEU A 9 4.44 2.31 8.25
CA LEU A 9 3.06 2.50 7.79
C LEU A 9 2.82 3.91 7.20
N PRO A 10 2.96 5.00 7.98
CA PRO A 10 2.66 6.34 7.46
C PRO A 10 3.57 6.76 6.31
N ALA A 11 4.84 6.32 6.32
CA ALA A 11 5.77 6.59 5.22
C ALA A 11 5.34 5.90 3.92
N SER A 12 4.95 4.62 3.99
CA SER A 12 4.42 3.89 2.83
C SER A 12 3.11 4.47 2.30
N SER A 13 2.23 4.92 3.20
CA SER A 13 0.97 5.60 2.85
C SER A 13 1.21 6.93 2.12
N ALA A 14 2.12 7.76 2.62
CA ALA A 14 2.46 9.03 1.99
C ALA A 14 3.13 8.83 0.62
N ALA A 15 4.02 7.83 0.52
CA ALA A 15 4.65 7.45 -0.74
C ALA A 15 3.62 6.98 -1.78
N LEU A 16 2.65 6.15 -1.38
CA LEU A 16 1.54 5.72 -2.24
C LEU A 16 0.71 6.91 -2.74
N LEU A 17 0.37 7.84 -1.86
CA LEU A 17 -0.38 9.05 -2.25
C LEU A 17 0.39 9.90 -3.25
N ALA A 18 1.68 10.17 -2.99
CA ALA A 18 2.53 10.91 -3.93
C ALA A 18 2.64 10.19 -5.28
N LEU A 19 2.81 8.87 -5.26
CA LEU A 19 2.87 8.05 -6.48
C LEU A 19 1.56 8.11 -7.26
N ALA A 20 0.42 8.15 -6.58
CA ALA A 20 -0.89 8.24 -7.23
C ALA A 20 -1.03 9.54 -8.04
N PHE A 21 -0.60 10.68 -7.50
CA PHE A 21 -0.63 11.96 -8.19
C PHE A 21 0.36 12.02 -9.37
N VAL A 22 1.54 11.42 -9.23
CA VAL A 22 2.55 11.37 -10.31
C VAL A 22 2.15 10.41 -11.43
N ALA A 23 1.51 9.29 -11.08
CA ALA A 23 1.07 8.29 -12.04
C ALA A 23 -0.24 8.67 -12.74
N ALA A 24 -1.05 9.57 -12.17
CA ALA A 24 -2.31 10.06 -12.73
C ALA A 24 -2.21 10.60 -14.19
N PRO A 25 -1.25 11.44 -14.57
CA PRO A 25 -1.10 11.86 -15.98
C PRO A 25 -0.69 10.72 -16.92
N HIS A 26 -0.08 9.66 -16.40
CA HIS A 26 0.39 8.50 -17.18
C HIS A 26 -0.49 7.24 -17.01
N SER A 27 -1.71 7.43 -16.48
CA SER A 27 -2.67 6.37 -16.14
C SER A 27 -2.85 5.33 -17.23
N CYS A 28 -3.02 5.76 -18.49
CA CYS A 28 -3.47 4.91 -19.59
C CYS A 28 -2.34 4.12 -20.28
N ALA A 29 -1.08 4.43 -19.98
CA ALA A 29 0.07 3.71 -20.53
C ALA A 29 0.66 2.74 -19.49
N TRP A 30 1.15 3.28 -18.38
CA TRP A 30 1.87 2.48 -17.37
C TRP A 30 1.52 2.90 -15.93
N GLY A 31 0.92 4.07 -15.72
CA GLY A 31 0.65 4.62 -14.40
C GLY A 31 -0.25 3.72 -13.54
N LEU A 32 -1.33 3.18 -14.12
CA LEU A 32 -2.24 2.29 -13.40
C LEU A 32 -1.58 0.96 -13.01
N ALA A 33 -0.87 0.32 -13.94
CA ALA A 33 -0.17 -0.93 -13.67
C ALA A 33 0.91 -0.74 -12.59
N THR A 34 1.66 0.36 -12.68
CA THR A 34 2.77 0.64 -11.75
C THR A 34 2.25 0.97 -10.36
N TYR A 35 1.18 1.77 -10.26
CA TYR A 35 0.49 2.05 -9.00
C TYR A 35 -0.12 0.79 -8.38
N PHE A 36 -0.69 -0.08 -9.22
CA PHE A 36 -1.26 -1.34 -8.77
C PHE A 36 -0.18 -2.25 -8.17
N TRP A 37 0.90 -2.48 -8.91
CA TRP A 37 2.02 -3.33 -8.46
C TRP A 37 2.75 -2.76 -7.26
N THR A 38 2.89 -1.44 -7.13
CA THR A 38 3.48 -0.83 -5.91
C THR A 38 2.63 -1.06 -4.67
N GLY A 39 1.30 -0.96 -4.79
CA GLY A 39 0.39 -1.32 -3.69
C GLY A 39 0.53 -2.78 -3.26
N VAL A 40 0.56 -3.70 -4.22
CA VAL A 40 0.76 -5.14 -3.96
C VAL A 40 2.11 -5.40 -3.27
N VAL A 41 3.20 -4.84 -3.78
CA VAL A 41 4.54 -4.99 -3.19
C VAL A 41 4.59 -4.42 -1.78
N LEU A 42 3.92 -3.30 -1.51
CA LEU A 42 3.86 -2.72 -0.17
C LEU A 42 3.06 -3.58 0.81
N ILE A 43 1.91 -4.13 0.40
CA ILE A 43 1.10 -5.03 1.24
C ILE A 43 1.90 -6.31 1.57
N VAL A 44 2.49 -6.94 0.55
CA VAL A 44 3.29 -8.15 0.71
C VAL A 44 4.54 -7.87 1.56
N GLY A 45 5.24 -6.77 1.28
CA GLY A 45 6.43 -6.34 2.03
C GLY A 45 6.11 -6.12 3.51
N ASN A 46 4.99 -5.47 3.83
CA ASN A 46 4.56 -5.26 5.20
C ASN A 46 4.15 -6.57 5.90
N ALA A 47 3.47 -7.46 5.18
CA ALA A 47 3.11 -8.78 5.70
C ALA A 47 4.36 -9.62 6.03
N VAL A 48 5.33 -9.68 5.10
CA VAL A 48 6.61 -10.39 5.27
C VAL A 48 7.42 -9.75 6.40
N ALA A 49 7.53 -8.43 6.46
CA ALA A 49 8.23 -7.72 7.52
C ALA A 49 7.60 -8.01 8.89
N THR A 50 6.27 -7.95 8.99
CA THR A 50 5.52 -8.29 10.21
C THR A 50 5.77 -9.73 10.61
N PHE A 51 5.76 -10.67 9.66
CA PHE A 51 6.06 -12.08 9.94
C PHE A 51 7.48 -12.32 10.43
N ALA A 52 8.47 -11.65 9.82
CA ALA A 52 9.88 -11.75 10.20
C ALA A 52 10.15 -11.12 11.58
N LEU A 53 9.58 -9.94 11.84
CA LEU A 53 9.77 -9.19 13.09
C LEU A 53 9.06 -9.83 14.28
N LEU A 54 7.92 -10.51 14.08
CA LEU A 54 7.18 -11.17 15.15
C LEU A 54 7.60 -12.63 15.41
N ARG A 55 8.78 -13.07 14.93
CA ARG A 55 9.29 -14.46 15.06
C ARG A 55 9.21 -15.07 16.47
N GLY A 56 9.16 -14.25 17.53
CA GLY A 56 9.02 -14.68 18.93
C GLY A 56 7.61 -14.65 19.54
N ARG A 57 6.54 -14.34 18.79
CA ARG A 57 5.15 -14.28 19.30
C ARG A 57 4.22 -15.32 18.67
N THR A 58 3.10 -15.58 19.36
CA THR A 58 2.02 -16.51 18.96
C THR A 58 1.51 -16.22 17.55
N THR A 59 1.27 -17.28 16.80
CA THR A 59 0.84 -17.25 15.38
C THR A 59 -0.45 -16.45 15.20
N ALA A 60 -1.41 -16.60 16.12
CA ALA A 60 -2.67 -15.83 16.11
C ALA A 60 -2.42 -14.31 16.14
N ARG A 61 -1.50 -13.84 16.99
CA ARG A 61 -1.19 -12.41 17.11
C ARG A 61 -0.44 -11.88 15.89
N ARG A 62 0.32 -12.73 15.18
CA ARG A 62 0.96 -12.37 13.91
C ARG A 62 -0.05 -12.13 12.81
N VAL A 63 -0.98 -13.07 12.63
CA VAL A 63 -2.00 -12.97 11.59
C VAL A 63 -2.87 -11.75 11.82
N LEU A 64 -3.24 -11.48 13.09
CA LEU A 64 -4.05 -10.31 13.44
C LEU A 64 -3.33 -8.98 13.13
N LEU A 65 -2.04 -8.87 13.48
CA LEU A 65 -1.25 -7.66 13.22
C LEU A 65 -0.91 -7.49 11.74
N ALA A 66 -0.58 -8.56 11.03
CA ALA A 66 -0.35 -8.53 9.59
C ALA A 66 -1.62 -8.15 8.84
N GLY A 67 -2.77 -8.69 9.24
CA GLY A 67 -4.07 -8.35 8.68
C GLY A 67 -4.45 -6.88 8.91
N LEU A 68 -4.24 -6.36 10.13
CA LEU A 68 -4.45 -4.94 10.43
C LEU A 68 -3.53 -4.03 9.61
N ALA A 69 -2.25 -4.36 9.50
CA ALA A 69 -1.31 -3.60 8.69
C ALA A 69 -1.70 -3.61 7.19
N ALA A 70 -2.06 -4.78 6.67
CA ALA A 70 -2.53 -4.93 5.29
C ALA A 70 -3.83 -4.16 5.03
N LEU A 71 -4.77 -4.14 5.99
CA LEU A 71 -6.00 -3.37 5.90
C LEU A 71 -5.75 -1.86 5.80
N VAL A 72 -4.84 -1.33 6.62
CA VAL A 72 -4.51 0.11 6.59
C VAL A 72 -3.80 0.49 5.29
N VAL A 73 -2.82 -0.31 4.85
CA VAL A 73 -2.13 -0.04 3.58
C VAL A 73 -3.09 -0.20 2.40
N GLY A 74 -3.94 -1.23 2.43
CA GLY A 74 -4.93 -1.49 1.39
C GLY A 74 -5.99 -0.41 1.29
N SER A 75 -6.48 0.14 2.41
CA SER A 75 -7.46 1.22 2.39
C SER A 75 -6.87 2.53 1.85
N VAL A 76 -5.61 2.84 2.18
CA VAL A 76 -4.90 4.00 1.61
C VAL A 76 -4.63 3.80 0.11
N TRP A 77 -4.25 2.60 -0.30
CA TRP A 77 -4.05 2.27 -1.71
C TRP A 77 -5.34 2.40 -2.51
N LEU A 78 -6.48 1.90 -1.99
CA LEU A 78 -7.80 2.12 -2.58
C LEU A 78 -8.15 3.61 -2.62
N ALA A 79 -7.95 4.33 -1.51
CA ALA A 79 -8.24 5.76 -1.44
C ALA A 79 -7.41 6.57 -2.46
N GLY A 80 -6.14 6.25 -2.67
CA GLY A 80 -5.31 6.88 -3.69
C GLY A 80 -5.76 6.55 -5.11
N LEU A 81 -6.25 5.34 -5.35
CA LEU A 81 -6.81 4.93 -6.65
C LEU A 81 -8.07 5.74 -7.00
N PHE A 82 -8.95 5.97 -6.02
CA PHE A 82 -10.13 6.82 -6.16
C PHE A 82 -9.76 8.31 -6.24
N ALA A 83 -8.85 8.79 -5.39
CA ALA A 83 -8.46 10.20 -5.34
C ALA A 83 -7.73 10.67 -6.61
N ALA A 84 -6.88 9.82 -7.19
CA ALA A 84 -6.18 10.11 -8.44
C ALA A 84 -7.05 9.86 -9.69
N ASN A 85 -8.30 9.44 -9.50
CA ASN A 85 -9.32 9.40 -10.55
C ASN A 85 -8.89 8.65 -11.83
N PHE A 86 -8.09 7.59 -11.66
CA PHE A 86 -7.42 6.85 -12.75
C PHE A 86 -8.37 6.40 -13.86
N GLN A 87 -9.64 6.09 -13.54
CA GLN A 87 -10.63 5.62 -14.51
C GLN A 87 -11.37 6.72 -15.26
N LEU A 88 -11.47 7.93 -14.69
CA LEU A 88 -12.18 9.06 -15.31
C LEU A 88 -11.33 9.73 -16.41
N LEU A 89 -10.00 9.69 -16.30
CA LEU A 89 -9.08 10.25 -17.29
C LEU A 89 -8.97 9.40 -18.57
N CYS A 90 -8.89 8.06 -18.47
CA CYS A 90 -8.75 7.20 -19.66
C CYS A 90 -10.05 7.01 -20.46
N ARG A 91 -11.20 7.49 -19.95
CA ARG A 91 -12.49 7.43 -20.66
C ARG A 91 -12.89 8.76 -21.32
N LEU A 92 -12.12 9.82 -21.09
CA LEU A 92 -12.41 11.17 -21.59
C LEU A 92 -11.56 11.57 -22.81
N PHE A 93 -10.48 10.84 -23.09
CA PHE A 93 -9.58 11.02 -24.24
C PHE A 93 -9.58 9.75 -25.10
#